data_AF-A0A933M7D4-F1
#
_entry.id   AF-A0A933M7D4-F1
#
_cell.length_a   1.000
_cell.length_b   1.000
_cell.length_c   1.000
_cell.angle_alpha   90.00
_cell.angle_beta   90.00
_cell.angle_gamma   90.00
#
_symmetry.space_group_name_H-M   'P 1'
#
loop_
_entity.id
_entity.type
_entity.pdbx_description
1 polymer ?
#
loop_
_entity_poly.entity_id
_entity_poly.type
_entity_poly.pdbx_seq_one_letter_code
_entity_poly.pdbx_strand_id
1 'polypeptide(L)'
;MKTDENNPYDWFLLADERLRSADILAAQSAPSYSAVELLQEAVERYLKGYLVFRGWKLERIHDLGPLVEAAATYDARFSAFDDLAASLTEQFWAQHYPGDDLTDVGSDYETLRRQGGEMIALIQLSVPTPPSAEPANGGAPIEDRR
;
A
#
# COMPACT_ATOMS: atom_id res chain seq x y z
N MET A 1 -14.40 12.92 2.29
CA MET A 1 -12.96 13.17 2.11
C MET A 1 -12.66 13.15 0.62
N LYS A 2 -11.84 14.07 0.11
CA LYS A 2 -11.39 14.08 -1.29
C LYS A 2 -9.89 13.79 -1.30
N THR A 3 -9.47 12.82 -2.10
CA THR A 3 -8.07 12.39 -2.26
C THR A 3 -7.49 12.86 -3.60
N ASP A 4 -6.16 12.92 -3.70
CA ASP A 4 -5.40 13.25 -4.91
C ASP A 4 -4.36 12.16 -5.21
N GLU A 5 -4.33 11.66 -6.44
CA GLU A 5 -3.38 10.63 -6.88
C GLU A 5 -1.93 11.14 -6.95
N ASN A 6 -1.72 12.46 -6.94
CA ASN A 6 -0.40 13.09 -6.84
C ASN A 6 0.03 13.36 -5.39
N ASN A 7 -0.85 13.07 -4.42
CA ASN A 7 -0.53 13.19 -3.00
C ASN A 7 -0.12 11.83 -2.44
N PRO A 8 1.17 11.63 -2.07
CA PRO A 8 1.64 10.35 -1.55
C PRO A 8 0.93 9.93 -0.24
N TYR A 9 0.49 10.88 0.58
CA TYR A 9 -0.18 10.58 1.85
C TYR A 9 -1.60 10.06 1.65
N ASP A 10 -2.27 10.43 0.56
CA ASP A 10 -3.59 9.87 0.23
C ASP A 10 -3.44 8.39 -0.18
N TRP A 11 -2.35 8.03 -0.87
CA TRP A 11 -2.02 6.63 -1.15
C TRP A 11 -1.80 5.84 0.13
N PHE A 12 -0.99 6.35 1.07
CA PHE A 12 -0.74 5.66 2.34
C PHE A 12 -2.01 5.50 3.19
N LEU A 13 -2.88 6.51 3.18
CA LEU A 13 -4.16 6.45 3.87
C LEU A 13 -5.05 5.33 3.32
N LEU A 14 -5.16 5.22 1.99
CA LEU A 14 -5.93 4.16 1.34
C LEU A 14 -5.25 2.79 1.50
N ALA A 15 -3.92 2.74 1.51
CA ALA A 15 -3.16 1.51 1.73
C ALA A 15 -3.36 0.92 3.13
N ASP A 16 -3.36 1.78 4.17
CA ASP A 16 -3.59 1.37 5.56
C ASP A 16 -4.98 0.75 5.75
N GLU A 17 -6.01 1.32 5.11
CA GLU A 17 -7.36 0.75 5.13
C GLU A 17 -7.37 -0.67 4.57
N ARG A 18 -6.71 -0.90 3.43
CA ARG A 18 -6.60 -2.23 2.81
C ARG A 18 -5.84 -3.22 3.68
N LEU A 19 -4.72 -2.79 4.26
CA LEU A 19 -3.90 -3.64 5.13
C LEU A 19 -4.68 -4.09 6.37
N ARG A 20 -5.41 -3.17 7.03
CA ARG A 20 -6.25 -3.50 8.19
C ARG A 20 -7.38 -4.46 7.81
N SER A 21 -8.00 -4.26 6.65
CA SER A 21 -9.04 -5.15 6.14
C SER A 21 -8.48 -6.55 5.83
N ALA A 22 -7.29 -6.65 5.24
CA ALA A 22 -6.60 -7.91 5.00
C ALA A 22 -6.31 -8.67 6.31
N ASP A 23 -5.78 -7.97 7.32
CA ASP A 23 -5.44 -8.54 8.63
C ASP A 23 -6.67 -9.08 9.37
N ILE A 24 -7.80 -8.34 9.33
CA ILE A 24 -9.06 -8.78 9.93
C ILE A 24 -9.58 -10.04 9.24
N LEU A 25 -9.52 -10.09 7.91
CA LEU A 25 -10.05 -11.22 7.14
C LEU A 25 -9.20 -12.48 7.29
N ALA A 26 -7.88 -12.34 7.22
CA ALA A 26 -6.95 -13.45 7.41
C ALA A 26 -7.11 -14.08 8.79
N ALA A 27 -7.31 -13.28 9.83
CA ALA A 27 -7.54 -13.78 11.19
C ALA A 27 -8.84 -14.60 11.35
N GLN A 28 -9.81 -14.43 10.46
CA GLN A 28 -11.11 -15.11 10.52
C GLN A 28 -11.21 -16.32 9.58
N SER A 29 -10.52 -16.25 8.44
CA SER A 29 -10.81 -17.12 7.29
C SER A 29 -9.58 -17.55 6.49
N ALA A 30 -8.39 -17.61 7.08
CA ALA A 30 -7.22 -18.13 6.36
C ALA A 30 -7.30 -19.65 6.08
N PRO A 31 -6.89 -20.13 4.89
CA PRO A 31 -6.44 -19.35 3.73
C PRO A 31 -7.58 -18.62 3.01
N SER A 32 -7.33 -17.40 2.51
CA SER A 32 -8.33 -16.55 1.86
C SER A 32 -7.75 -15.78 0.69
N TYR A 33 -8.32 -16.00 -0.50
CA TYR A 33 -7.94 -15.29 -1.73
C TYR A 33 -8.20 -13.79 -1.61
N SER A 34 -9.33 -13.42 -1.00
CA SER A 34 -9.67 -12.02 -0.73
C SER A 34 -8.72 -11.36 0.28
N ALA A 35 -8.18 -12.10 1.25
CA ALA A 35 -7.16 -11.54 2.15
C ALA A 35 -5.86 -11.25 1.38
N VAL A 36 -5.46 -12.15 0.47
CA VAL A 36 -4.30 -11.93 -0.42
C VAL A 36 -4.54 -10.75 -1.36
N GLU A 37 -5.74 -10.62 -1.93
CA GLU A 37 -6.11 -9.50 -2.79
C GLU A 37 -5.96 -8.16 -2.04
N LEU A 38 -6.52 -8.07 -0.83
CA LEU A 38 -6.40 -6.88 0.02
C LEU A 38 -4.94 -6.58 0.41
N LEU A 39 -4.12 -7.61 0.66
CA LEU A 39 -2.70 -7.45 0.95
C LEU A 39 -1.92 -6.93 -0.27
N GLN A 40 -2.14 -7.51 -1.45
CA GLN A 40 -1.55 -7.03 -2.70
C GLN A 40 -1.94 -5.56 -2.94
N GLU A 41 -3.22 -5.24 -2.79
CA GLU A 41 -3.76 -3.90 -2.93
C GLU A 41 -3.14 -2.88 -1.96
N ALA A 42 -2.85 -3.29 -0.72
CA ALA A 42 -2.18 -2.46 0.27
C ALA A 42 -0.72 -2.21 -0.12
N VAL A 43 0.02 -3.26 -0.47
CA VAL A 43 1.42 -3.23 -0.90
C VAL A 43 1.59 -2.34 -2.14
N GLU A 44 0.70 -2.48 -3.13
CA GLU A 44 0.68 -1.66 -4.36
C GLU A 44 0.51 -0.17 -4.03
N ARG A 45 -0.47 0.16 -3.18
CA ARG A 45 -0.76 1.56 -2.81
C ARG A 45 0.39 2.17 -2.00
N TYR A 46 1.02 1.41 -1.11
CA TYR A 46 2.22 1.88 -0.41
C TYR A 46 3.38 2.16 -1.37
N LEU A 47 3.66 1.26 -2.33
CA LEU A 47 4.69 1.47 -3.34
C LEU A 47 4.41 2.69 -4.21
N LYS A 48 3.17 2.85 -4.70
CA LYS A 48 2.75 4.03 -5.47
C LYS A 48 2.91 5.31 -4.66
N GLY A 49 2.51 5.32 -3.39
CA GLY A 49 2.72 6.46 -2.50
C GLY A 49 4.20 6.81 -2.34
N TYR A 50 5.07 5.81 -2.16
CA TYR A 50 6.52 6.02 -2.11
C TYR A 50 7.06 6.60 -3.42
N LEU A 51 6.68 6.02 -4.56
CA LEU A 51 7.12 6.47 -5.87
C LEU A 51 6.68 7.90 -6.18
N VAL A 52 5.40 8.21 -5.94
CA VAL A 52 4.85 9.57 -6.07
C VAL A 52 5.62 10.55 -5.17
N PHE A 53 5.94 10.17 -3.93
CA PHE A 53 6.78 10.97 -3.04
C PHE A 53 8.19 11.22 -3.62
N ARG A 54 8.78 10.26 -4.32
CA ARG A 54 10.07 10.40 -5.01
C ARG A 54 9.99 11.18 -6.33
N GLY A 55 8.82 11.69 -6.71
CA GLY A 55 8.60 12.45 -7.94
C GLY A 55 8.37 11.57 -9.16
N TRP A 56 8.10 10.27 -8.99
CA TRP A 56 7.71 9.39 -10.08
C TRP A 56 6.34 9.79 -10.62
N LYS A 57 6.20 9.75 -11.95
CA LYS A 57 4.92 10.01 -12.61
C LYS A 57 4.05 8.77 -12.51
N LEU A 58 2.88 8.90 -11.90
CA LEU A 58 1.95 7.79 -11.68
C LEU A 58 1.65 7.02 -12.98
N GLU A 59 1.91 5.72 -12.95
CA GLU A 59 1.49 4.75 -13.95
C GLU A 59 0.40 3.83 -13.39
N ARG A 60 -0.58 3.49 -14.23
CA ARG A 60 -1.72 2.62 -13.87
C ARG A 60 -1.37 1.16 -14.11
N ILE A 61 -0.42 0.66 -13.33
CA ILE A 61 0.00 -0.74 -13.33
C ILE A 61 -0.38 -1.40 -11.99
N HIS A 62 -0.75 -2.67 -12.04
CA HIS A 62 -1.13 -3.48 -10.86
C HIS A 62 -0.09 -4.56 -10.53
N ASP A 63 0.84 -4.79 -11.46
CA ASP A 63 1.98 -5.67 -11.24
C ASP A 63 2.95 -5.01 -10.25
N LEU A 64 3.28 -5.73 -9.17
CA LEU A 64 4.19 -5.23 -8.14
C LEU A 64 5.65 -5.26 -8.58
N GLY A 65 6.04 -6.13 -9.51
CA GLY A 65 7.43 -6.27 -9.97
C GLY A 65 7.99 -4.96 -10.53
N PRO A 66 7.37 -4.36 -11.55
CA PRO A 66 7.81 -3.07 -12.08
C PRO A 66 7.77 -1.92 -11.05
N LEU A 67 6.86 -1.98 -10.07
CA LEU A 67 6.80 -0.98 -8.98
C LEU A 67 7.98 -1.12 -8.03
N VAL A 68 8.36 -2.35 -7.67
CA VAL A 68 9.56 -2.65 -6.87
C VAL A 68 10.83 -2.26 -7.62
N GLU A 69 10.93 -2.60 -8.91
CA GLU A 69 12.05 -2.18 -9.76
C GLU A 69 12.18 -0.65 -9.81
N ALA A 70 11.08 0.06 -10.01
CA ALA A 70 11.05 1.52 -9.99
C ALA A 70 11.49 2.07 -8.62
N ALA A 71 11.03 1.47 -7.52
CA ALA A 71 11.44 1.88 -6.17
C ALA A 71 12.93 1.62 -5.91
N ALA A 72 13.47 0.52 -6.44
CA ALA A 72 14.88 0.16 -6.34
C ALA A 72 15.81 1.18 -7.02
N THR A 73 15.34 1.91 -8.04
CA THR A 73 16.10 3.02 -8.64
C THR A 73 16.36 4.19 -7.67
N TYR A 74 15.51 4.33 -6.65
CA TYR A 74 15.60 5.37 -5.63
C TYR A 74 16.24 4.88 -4.34
N ASP A 75 16.11 3.60 -4.02
CA ASP A 75 16.68 2.94 -2.86
C ASP A 75 16.85 1.44 -3.13
N ALA A 76 18.10 0.98 -3.33
CA ALA A 76 18.41 -0.40 -3.71
C ALA A 76 17.94 -1.46 -2.70
N ARG A 77 17.55 -1.07 -1.47
CA ARG A 77 16.96 -2.00 -0.49
C ARG A 77 15.63 -2.59 -0.95
N PHE A 78 14.92 -1.96 -1.89
CA PHE A 78 13.67 -2.48 -2.43
C PHE A 78 13.83 -3.79 -3.22
N SER A 79 14.99 -4.07 -3.81
CA SER A 79 15.24 -5.34 -4.51
C SER A 79 15.17 -6.58 -3.59
N ALA A 80 15.16 -6.41 -2.27
CA ALA A 80 14.90 -7.51 -1.34
C ALA A 80 13.44 -8.01 -1.38
N PHE A 81 12.54 -7.31 -2.07
CA PHE A 81 11.11 -7.63 -2.15
C PHE A 81 10.66 -8.17 -3.51
N ASP A 82 11.60 -8.53 -4.40
CA ASP A 82 11.27 -9.08 -5.73
C ASP A 82 10.43 -10.37 -5.61
N ASP A 83 10.81 -11.29 -4.73
CA ASP A 83 10.06 -12.53 -4.48
C ASP A 83 8.65 -12.26 -3.93
N LEU A 84 8.53 -11.31 -2.99
CA LEU A 84 7.23 -10.88 -2.45
C LEU A 84 6.33 -10.34 -3.56
N ALA A 85 6.88 -9.47 -4.42
CA ALA A 85 6.15 -8.86 -5.51
C ALA A 85 5.67 -9.91 -6.52
N ALA A 86 6.53 -10.86 -6.87
CA ALA A 86 6.19 -11.98 -7.75
C ALA A 86 5.05 -12.83 -7.16
N SER A 87 5.19 -13.29 -5.90
CA SER A 87 4.19 -14.14 -5.26
C SER A 87 2.83 -13.46 -5.08
N LEU A 88 2.79 -12.20 -4.61
CA LEU A 88 1.54 -11.47 -4.47
C LEU A 88 0.86 -11.20 -5.82
N THR A 89 1.64 -10.90 -6.87
CA THR A 89 1.11 -10.65 -8.21
C THR A 89 0.54 -11.94 -8.82
N GLU A 90 1.25 -13.06 -8.70
CA GLU A 90 0.78 -14.37 -9.17
C GLU A 90 -0.53 -14.79 -8.47
N GLN A 91 -0.55 -14.74 -7.13
CA GLN A 91 -1.74 -15.11 -6.36
C GLN A 91 -2.92 -14.14 -6.57
N PHE A 92 -2.64 -12.86 -6.83
CA PHE A 92 -3.65 -11.89 -7.24
C PHE A 92 -4.26 -12.31 -8.58
N TRP A 93 -3.47 -12.65 -9.59
CA TRP A 93 -4.03 -13.00 -10.91
C TRP A 93 -4.72 -14.36 -10.95
N ALA A 94 -4.23 -15.36 -10.22
CA ALA A 94 -4.81 -16.71 -10.21
C ALA A 94 -6.32 -16.73 -9.89
N GLN A 95 -6.78 -15.83 -9.01
CA GLN A 95 -8.18 -15.72 -8.61
C GLN A 95 -9.07 -14.91 -9.57
N HIS A 96 -8.50 -14.22 -10.57
CA HIS A 96 -9.26 -13.33 -11.46
C HIS A 96 -9.83 -14.00 -12.71
N TYR A 97 -9.33 -15.19 -13.07
CA TYR A 97 -9.81 -15.94 -14.23
C TYR A 97 -10.09 -17.41 -13.86
N PRO A 98 -11.27 -17.95 -14.20
CA PRO A 98 -11.53 -19.38 -14.02
C PRO A 98 -10.55 -20.22 -14.84
N GLY A 99 -9.83 -21.15 -14.21
CA GLY A 99 -8.91 -22.08 -14.88
C GLY A 99 -7.62 -22.37 -14.13
N ASP A 100 -7.24 -21.50 -13.18
CA ASP A 100 -6.06 -21.71 -12.34
C ASP A 100 -6.35 -22.58 -11.11
N ASP A 101 -5.28 -23.17 -10.58
CA ASP A 101 -5.31 -23.93 -9.32
C ASP A 101 -5.24 -22.97 -8.13
N LEU A 102 -6.35 -22.89 -7.38
CA LEU A 102 -6.45 -22.02 -6.21
C LEU A 102 -6.11 -22.73 -4.90
N THR A 103 -5.76 -24.03 -4.94
CA THR A 103 -5.60 -24.89 -3.75
C THR A 103 -4.69 -24.26 -2.69
N ASP A 104 -3.61 -23.62 -3.12
CA ASP A 104 -2.58 -23.09 -2.23
C ASP A 104 -2.62 -21.55 -2.07
N VAL A 105 -3.54 -20.85 -2.74
CA VAL A 105 -3.60 -19.39 -2.68
C VAL A 105 -3.95 -18.93 -1.25
N GLY A 106 -3.11 -18.06 -0.70
CA GLY A 106 -3.21 -17.56 0.66
C GLY A 106 -2.78 -18.53 1.76
N SER A 107 -2.27 -19.72 1.41
CA SER A 107 -1.72 -20.67 2.39
C SER A 107 -0.47 -20.13 3.11
N ASP A 108 0.27 -19.24 2.45
CA ASP A 108 1.49 -18.59 2.93
C ASP A 108 1.26 -17.13 3.39
N TYR A 109 0.00 -16.74 3.63
CA TYR A 109 -0.38 -15.35 3.94
C TYR A 109 0.47 -14.73 5.05
N GLU A 110 0.76 -15.46 6.14
CA GLU A 110 1.59 -14.93 7.24
C GLU A 110 3.00 -14.51 6.79
N THR A 111 3.60 -15.26 5.86
CA THR A 111 4.91 -14.95 5.29
C THR A 111 4.84 -13.72 4.40
N LEU A 112 3.86 -13.68 3.47
CA LEU A 112 3.64 -12.54 2.59
C LEU A 112 3.35 -11.27 3.40
N ARG A 113 2.53 -11.38 4.44
CA ARG A 113 2.16 -10.26 5.31
C ARG A 113 3.35 -9.72 6.11
N ARG A 114 4.24 -10.60 6.58
CA ARG A 114 5.48 -10.21 7.26
C ARG A 114 6.41 -9.45 6.31
N GLN A 115 6.68 -10.00 5.12
CA GLN A 115 7.53 -9.36 4.11
C GLN A 115 6.94 -8.03 3.64
N GLY A 116 5.62 -7.98 3.39
CA GLY A 116 4.91 -6.73 3.09
C GLY A 116 5.05 -5.70 4.21
N GLY A 117 4.99 -6.13 5.47
CA GLY A 117 5.25 -5.28 6.63
C GLY A 117 6.68 -4.71 6.67
N GLU A 118 7.69 -5.52 6.33
CA GLU A 118 9.09 -5.07 6.23
C GLU A 118 9.27 -4.00 5.14
N MET A 119 8.63 -4.18 3.98
CA MET A 119 8.64 -3.19 2.90
C MET A 119 7.91 -1.89 3.30
N ILE A 120 6.77 -2.00 3.96
CA ILE A 120 6.01 -0.84 4.47
C ILE A 120 6.84 -0.08 5.52
N ALA A 121 7.52 -0.79 6.41
CA ALA A 121 8.42 -0.17 7.38
C ALA A 121 9.57 0.58 6.69
N LEU A 122 10.15 0.00 5.62
CA LEU A 122 11.16 0.69 4.80
C LEU A 122 10.61 1.98 4.19
N ILE A 123 9.38 1.96 3.66
CA ILE A 123 8.71 3.15 3.10
C ILE A 123 8.51 4.21 4.20
N GLN A 124 7.98 3.83 5.36
CA GLN A 124 7.74 4.76 6.47
C GLN A 124 9.02 5.38 7.02
N LEU A 125 10.14 4.66 7.00
CA LEU A 125 11.46 5.22 7.36
C LEU A 125 12.01 6.18 6.31
N SER A 126 11.54 6.07 5.06
CA SER A 126 12.05 6.83 3.91
C SER A 126 11.19 8.07 3.59
N VAL A 127 9.98 8.17 4.14
CA VAL A 127 9.03 9.25 3.90
C VAL A 127 8.74 9.96 5.22
N PRO A 128 8.93 11.29 5.33
CA PRO A 128 8.59 12.02 6.54
C PRO A 128 7.09 11.95 6.81
N THR A 129 6.69 12.01 8.08
CA THR A 129 5.29 12.17 8.46
C THR A 129 4.74 13.46 7.83
N PRO A 130 3.51 13.46 7.28
CA PRO A 130 2.95 14.70 6.77
C PRO A 130 2.92 15.74 7.90
N PRO A 131 3.24 17.01 7.63
CA PRO A 131 3.03 18.06 8.61
C PRO A 131 1.57 17.98 9.06
N SER A 132 1.35 17.91 10.37
CA SER A 132 0.00 17.94 10.94
C SER A 132 -0.73 19.12 10.30
N ALA A 133 -1.89 18.88 9.70
CA ALA A 133 -2.70 19.95 9.15
C ALA A 133 -2.89 20.99 10.28
N GLU A 134 -2.29 22.17 10.12
CA GLU A 134 -2.46 23.24 11.09
C GLU A 134 -3.97 23.43 11.29
N PRO A 135 -4.47 23.54 12.54
CA PRO A 135 -5.85 23.92 12.75
C PRO A 135 -6.04 25.27 12.07
N ALA A 136 -7.03 25.36 11.17
CA ALA A 136 -7.37 26.57 10.46
C ALA A 136 -7.56 27.73 11.46
N ASN A 137 -6.52 28.54 11.62
CA ASN A 137 -6.55 29.68 12.51
C ASN A 137 -7.32 30.81 11.78
N GLY A 138 -8.62 30.86 12.03
CA GLY A 138 -9.54 31.73 11.31
C GLY A 138 -10.75 32.11 12.15
N GLY A 139 -10.53 32.54 13.39
CA GLY A 139 -11.55 33.17 14.22
C GLY A 139 -11.04 34.52 14.72
N ALA A 140 -11.22 35.57 13.91
CA ALA A 140 -11.01 36.94 14.39
C ALA A 140 -11.97 37.22 15.57
N PRO A 141 -11.53 37.95 16.62
CA PRO A 141 -12.41 38.29 17.71
C PRO A 141 -13.48 39.28 17.22
N ILE A 142 -14.75 38.96 17.49
CA ILE A 142 -15.86 39.91 17.33
C ILE A 142 -15.61 41.01 18.36
N GLU A 143 -15.18 42.17 17.86
CA GLU A 143 -15.06 43.38 18.66
C GLU A 143 -16.48 43.93 18.87
N ASP A 144 -16.97 43.72 20.10
CA ASP A 144 -18.24 44.21 20.62
C ASP A 144 -18.27 45.74 20.57
N ARG A 145 -19.00 46.30 19.60
CA ARG A 145 -19.30 47.73 19.56
C ARG A 145 -20.58 48.00 20.34
N ARG A 146 -20.38 48.72 21.43
CA ARG A 146 -21.36 49.46 22.24
C ARG A 146 -22.42 50.19 21.41
#